data_AF-A0A099UEM5-F1
#
_entry.id   AF-A0A099UEM5-F1
#
_cell.length_a   1.000
_cell.length_b   1.000
_cell.length_c   1.000
_cell.angle_alpha   90.00
_cell.angle_beta   90.00
_cell.angle_gamma   90.00
#
_symmetry.space_group_name_H-M   'P 1'
#
loop_
_entity.id
_entity.type
_entity.pdbx_description
1 polymer ?
#
loop_
_entity_poly.entity_id
_entity_poly.type
_entity_poly.pdbx_seq_one_letter_code
_entity_poly.pdbx_strand_id
1 'polypeptide(L)'
;MIAVPSEDSFIQYCVNGILNMPPHHISRFSDNTLHNIADIFNLKLINLYHESVQKEHIEFYKSTMWAKLFLPTPLVDRGFFRKVINRLGRIGRHCIKIPPNAYGHTAVAIYEIK
;
A
#
# COMPACT_ATOMS: atom_id res chain seq x y z
N MET A 1 1.63 2.09 20.07
CA MET A 1 1.84 1.34 18.82
C MET A 1 0.66 1.64 17.90
N ILE A 2 0.92 1.91 16.63
CA ILE A 2 -0.12 2.06 15.60
C ILE A 2 0.21 1.15 14.42
N ALA A 3 -0.81 0.53 13.84
CA ALA A 3 -0.71 -0.29 12.63
C ALA A 3 -1.67 0.28 11.59
N VAL A 4 -1.14 0.65 10.43
CA VAL A 4 -1.86 1.39 9.39
C VAL A 4 -1.46 0.88 8.00
N PRO A 5 -2.30 1.09 6.97
CA PRO A 5 -1.88 0.81 5.60
C PRO A 5 -0.64 1.64 5.23
N SER A 6 0.37 0.97 4.67
CA SER A 6 1.66 1.54 4.31
C SER A 6 1.60 2.23 2.94
N GLU A 7 1.62 3.55 2.91
CA GLU A 7 1.66 4.31 1.64
C GLU A 7 2.97 4.12 0.87
N ASP A 8 4.04 3.62 1.51
CA ASP A 8 5.29 3.28 0.85
C ASP A 8 5.27 1.89 0.20
N SER A 9 4.19 1.13 0.40
CA SER A 9 4.01 -0.20 -0.18
C SER A 9 3.32 -0.19 -1.54
N PHE A 10 3.07 -1.39 -2.09
CA PHE A 10 2.35 -1.54 -3.36
C PHE A 10 0.92 -0.99 -3.34
N ILE A 11 0.31 -0.86 -2.16
CA ILE A 11 -1.08 -0.41 -2.01
C ILE A 11 -1.25 1.03 -2.52
N GLN A 12 -0.17 1.81 -2.59
CA GLN A 12 -0.21 3.17 -3.06
C GLN A 12 -0.69 3.27 -4.52
N TYR A 13 -0.43 2.21 -5.28
CA TYR A 13 -0.78 2.05 -6.68
C TYR A 13 -2.17 1.42 -6.86
N CYS A 14 -2.84 1.04 -5.77
CA CYS A 14 -4.16 0.42 -5.82
C CYS A 14 -5.22 1.46 -6.20
N VAL A 15 -5.67 1.38 -7.45
CA VAL A 15 -6.75 2.22 -7.97
C VAL A 15 -8.10 1.60 -7.63
N ASN A 16 -9.06 2.43 -7.19
CA ASN A 16 -10.35 1.98 -6.68
C ASN A 16 -10.24 1.03 -5.47
N GLY A 17 -9.18 1.15 -4.66
CA GLY A 17 -9.03 0.41 -3.40
C GLY A 17 -9.97 0.95 -2.33
N ILE A 18 -11.25 0.53 -2.35
CA ILE A 18 -12.34 1.07 -1.51
C ILE A 18 -11.99 1.07 0.00
N LEU A 19 -11.21 0.09 0.44
CA LEU A 19 -10.75 0.02 1.82
C LEU A 19 -9.61 1.01 2.10
N ASN A 20 -8.73 1.34 1.15
CA ASN A 20 -7.67 2.32 1.33
C ASN A 20 -8.06 3.71 0.78
N MET A 21 -9.30 4.14 1.03
CA MET A 21 -9.79 5.47 0.66
C MET A 21 -10.88 5.94 1.63
N PRO A 22 -11.23 7.24 1.64
CA PRO A 22 -12.37 7.73 2.40
C PRO A 22 -13.66 7.00 1.98
N PRO A 23 -14.57 6.70 2.93
CA PRO A 23 -14.54 7.09 4.34
C PRO A 23 -13.70 6.17 5.25
N HIS A 24 -13.27 4.99 4.76
CA HIS A 24 -12.61 3.99 5.60
C HIS A 24 -11.22 4.44 6.07
N HIS A 25 -10.41 4.95 5.13
CA HIS A 25 -9.10 5.49 5.41
C HIS A 25 -9.01 6.91 4.88
N ILE A 26 -9.19 7.87 5.79
CA ILE A 26 -9.13 9.32 5.48
C ILE A 26 -7.69 9.75 5.18
N SER A 27 -6.72 9.12 5.83
CA SER A 27 -5.30 9.43 5.72
C SER A 27 -4.53 8.26 5.09
N ARG A 28 -3.49 8.60 4.33
CA ARG A 28 -2.52 7.65 3.75
C ARG A 28 -1.18 7.84 4.47
N PHE A 29 -0.78 6.85 5.25
CA PHE A 29 0.38 6.97 6.14
C PHE A 29 1.64 6.51 5.43
N SER A 30 2.50 7.47 5.09
CA SER A 30 3.88 7.18 4.70
C SER A 30 4.79 7.09 5.92
N ASP A 31 5.98 6.54 5.75
CA ASP A 31 7.03 6.51 6.76
C ASP A 31 7.34 7.92 7.25
N ASN A 32 7.41 8.89 6.33
CA ASN A 32 7.60 10.30 6.67
C ASN A 32 6.45 10.83 7.56
N THR A 33 5.21 10.43 7.28
CA THR A 33 4.06 10.77 8.13
C THR A 33 4.24 10.20 9.53
N LEU A 34 4.68 8.95 9.65
CA LEU A 34 4.90 8.27 10.94
C LEU A 34 6.06 8.90 11.72
N HIS A 35 7.13 9.31 11.04
CA HIS A 35 8.20 10.11 11.65
C HIS A 35 7.67 11.44 12.21
N ASN A 36 6.91 12.20 11.42
CA ASN A 36 6.39 13.51 11.82
C ASN A 36 5.38 13.43 12.98
N ILE A 37 4.62 12.34 13.10
CA ILE A 37 3.73 12.10 14.26
C ILE A 37 4.53 12.14 15.57
N ALA A 38 5.76 11.62 15.58
CA ALA A 38 6.59 11.64 16.78
C ALA A 38 6.89 13.09 17.23
N ASP A 39 7.17 13.98 16.29
CA ASP A 39 7.49 15.37 16.60
C ASP A 39 6.27 16.17 17.03
N ILE A 40 5.13 15.99 16.34
CA ILE A 40 3.87 16.70 16.65
C ILE A 40 3.38 16.38 18.07
N PHE A 41 3.51 15.13 18.51
CA PHE A 41 2.97 14.68 19.79
C PHE A 41 4.02 14.53 20.91
N ASN A 42 5.23 15.06 20.70
CA ASN A 42 6.35 14.92 21.64
C ASN A 42 6.62 13.44 22.05
N LEU A 43 6.60 12.55 21.06
CA LEU A 43 6.95 11.14 21.19
C LEU A 43 8.31 10.86 20.56
N LYS A 44 8.86 9.69 20.86
CA LYS A 44 10.05 9.13 20.22
C LYS A 44 9.63 7.90 19.41
N LEU A 45 9.88 7.90 18.10
CA LEU A 45 9.69 6.71 17.27
C LEU A 45 10.83 5.72 17.56
N ILE A 46 10.50 4.59 18.18
CA ILE A 46 11.45 3.55 18.59
C ILE A 46 11.71 2.56 17.46
N ASN A 47 10.66 2.21 16.73
CA ASN A 47 10.75 1.25 15.64
C ASN A 47 9.67 1.52 14.58
N LEU A 48 10.01 1.28 13.33
CA LEU A 48 9.11 1.30 12.20
C LEU A 48 9.30 0.00 11.41
N TYR A 49 8.29 -0.85 11.45
CA TYR A 49 8.31 -2.16 10.83
C TYR A 49 7.30 -2.21 9.68
N HIS A 50 7.76 -2.64 8.51
CA HIS A 50 6.90 -3.00 7.39
C HIS A 50 6.77 -4.51 7.34
N GLU A 51 5.53 -4.99 7.26
CA GLU A 51 5.32 -6.41 7.00
C GLU A 51 5.83 -6.77 5.60
N SER A 52 6.21 -8.03 5.40
CA SER A 52 6.40 -8.55 4.03
C SER A 52 5.03 -8.83 3.39
N VAL A 53 5.00 -8.97 2.06
CA VAL A 53 3.77 -9.34 1.37
C VAL A 53 3.27 -10.71 1.86
N GLN A 54 2.17 -10.69 2.61
CA GLN A 54 1.53 -11.89 3.14
C GLN A 54 0.97 -12.78 2.02
N LYS A 55 0.79 -14.09 2.28
CA LYS A 55 0.36 -15.07 1.27
C LYS A 55 -0.98 -14.70 0.65
N GLU A 56 -1.87 -14.19 1.47
CA GLU A 56 -3.22 -13.75 1.16
C GLU A 56 -3.20 -12.51 0.24
N HIS A 57 -2.14 -11.71 0.30
CA HIS A 57 -1.97 -10.48 -0.46
C HIS A 57 -1.12 -10.66 -1.73
N ILE A 58 -0.61 -11.86 -2.02
CA ILE A 58 0.22 -12.13 -3.21
C ILE A 58 -0.52 -11.76 -4.49
N GLU A 59 -1.76 -12.22 -4.66
CA GLU A 59 -2.54 -11.94 -5.87
C GLU A 59 -2.93 -10.48 -5.98
N PHE A 60 -3.17 -9.83 -4.84
CA PHE A 60 -3.45 -8.40 -4.77
C PHE A 60 -2.23 -7.57 -5.18
N TYR A 61 -1.05 -7.90 -4.65
CA TYR A 61 0.22 -7.31 -5.04
C TYR A 61 0.45 -7.44 -6.55
N LYS A 62 0.40 -8.67 -7.06
CA LYS A 62 0.69 -8.95 -8.47
C LYS A 62 -0.30 -8.24 -9.40
N SER A 63 -1.59 -8.22 -9.06
CA SER A 63 -2.61 -7.54 -9.86
C SER A 63 -2.41 -6.02 -9.86
N THR A 64 -2.05 -5.45 -8.71
CA THR A 64 -1.77 -4.01 -8.58
C THR A 64 -0.53 -3.61 -9.38
N MET A 65 0.56 -4.37 -9.25
CA MET A 65 1.80 -4.12 -9.98
C MET A 65 1.63 -4.35 -11.49
N TRP A 66 0.85 -5.36 -11.90
CA TRP A 66 0.49 -5.55 -13.30
C TRP A 66 -0.21 -4.32 -13.88
N ALA A 67 -1.24 -3.80 -13.22
CA ALA A 67 -1.95 -2.61 -13.69
C ALA A 67 -1.02 -1.38 -13.74
N LYS A 68 -0.16 -1.21 -12.73
CA LYS A 68 0.82 -0.11 -12.64
C LYS A 68 1.76 -0.06 -13.86
N LEU A 69 2.13 -1.21 -14.43
CA LEU A 69 3.02 -1.26 -15.59
C LEU A 69 2.43 -0.58 -16.84
N PHE A 70 1.10 -0.57 -16.97
CA PHE A 70 0.43 -0.13 -18.20
C PHE A 70 -0.45 1.10 -18.03
N LEU A 71 -0.81 1.46 -16.79
CA LEU A 71 -1.80 2.48 -16.50
C LEU A 71 -1.33 3.42 -15.39
N PRO A 72 -1.73 4.70 -15.43
CA PRO A 72 -1.52 5.62 -14.31
C PRO A 72 -2.25 5.11 -13.07
N THR A 73 -1.91 5.61 -11.88
CA THR A 73 -2.50 5.13 -10.62
C THR A 73 -3.24 6.24 -9.85
N PRO A 74 -4.31 6.84 -10.42
CA PRO A 74 -5.15 7.78 -9.69
C PRO A 74 -5.91 7.06 -8.57
N LEU A 75 -6.44 7.80 -7.59
CA LEU A 75 -7.24 7.21 -6.50
C LEU A 75 -8.51 6.51 -7.03
N VAL A 76 -9.19 7.18 -7.97
CA VAL A 76 -10.43 6.69 -8.59
C VAL A 76 -10.30 6.71 -10.10
N ASP A 77 -10.67 5.59 -10.74
CA ASP A 77 -10.69 5.43 -12.19
C ASP A 77 -12.02 4.81 -12.62
N ARG A 78 -12.74 5.51 -13.51
CA ARG A 78 -14.03 5.08 -14.06
C ARG A 78 -13.92 4.57 -15.50
N GLY A 79 -12.72 4.59 -16.07
CA GLY A 79 -12.44 4.25 -17.46
C GLY A 79 -12.57 2.76 -17.75
N PHE A 80 -12.91 2.45 -19.00
CA PHE A 80 -13.06 1.07 -19.46
C PHE A 80 -11.71 0.35 -19.63
N PHE A 81 -10.65 1.08 -20.00
CA PHE A 81 -9.32 0.50 -20.25
C PHE A 81 -8.76 -0.26 -19.04
N ARG A 82 -8.92 0.26 -17.82
CA ARG A 82 -8.49 -0.44 -16.61
C ARG A 82 -9.20 -1.78 -16.42
N LYS A 83 -10.49 -1.85 -16.73
CA LYS A 83 -11.25 -3.11 -16.66
C LYS A 83 -10.68 -4.15 -17.64
N VAL A 84 -10.28 -3.72 -18.83
CA VAL A 84 -9.64 -4.59 -19.83
C VAL A 84 -8.26 -5.06 -19.36
N ILE A 85 -7.39 -4.15 -18.92
CA ILE A 85 -6.04 -4.50 -18.44
C ILE A 85 -6.10 -5.43 -17.22
N ASN A 86 -7.00 -5.18 -16.27
CA ASN A 86 -7.18 -6.06 -15.11
C ASN A 86 -7.69 -7.45 -15.52
N ARG A 87 -8.56 -7.53 -16.53
CA ARG A 87 -9.04 -8.81 -17.06
C ARG A 87 -7.92 -9.60 -17.74
N LEU A 88 -7.11 -8.96 -18.57
CA LEU A 88 -5.90 -9.56 -19.17
C LEU A 88 -4.88 -9.97 -18.10
N GLY A 89 -4.80 -9.19 -17.03
CA GLY A 89 -3.95 -9.45 -15.88
C GLY A 89 -4.21 -10.78 -15.17
N ARG A 90 -5.38 -11.43 -15.33
CA ARG A 90 -5.64 -12.75 -14.73
C ARG A 90 -4.60 -13.80 -15.13
N ILE A 91 -4.03 -13.69 -16.34
CA ILE A 91 -2.97 -14.55 -16.82
C ILE A 91 -1.61 -13.86 -16.62
N GLY A 92 -1.47 -12.62 -17.08
CA GLY A 92 -0.20 -11.89 -17.08
C GLY A 92 0.42 -11.63 -15.69
N ARG A 93 -0.41 -11.56 -14.63
CA ARG A 93 0.07 -11.35 -13.26
C ARG A 93 0.98 -12.46 -12.73
N HIS A 94 0.94 -13.67 -13.31
CA HIS A 94 1.82 -14.77 -12.92
C HIS A 94 3.30 -14.48 -13.25
N CYS A 95 3.56 -13.60 -14.22
CA CYS A 95 4.90 -13.14 -14.57
C CYS A 95 5.46 -12.10 -13.58
N ILE A 96 4.61 -11.50 -12.74
CA ILE A 96 5.05 -10.54 -11.73
C ILE A 96 5.71 -11.28 -10.58
N LYS A 97 7.00 -11.02 -10.38
CA LYS A 97 7.77 -11.51 -9.23
C LYS A 97 7.66 -10.51 -8.09
N ILE A 98 7.54 -11.01 -6.87
CA ILE A 98 7.53 -10.20 -5.65
C ILE A 98 8.98 -10.16 -5.13
N PRO A 99 9.61 -8.99 -5.03
CA PRO A 99 10.92 -8.85 -4.40
C PRO A 99 10.88 -9.34 -2.94
N PRO A 100 11.95 -9.97 -2.42
CA PRO A 100 11.98 -10.48 -1.06
C PRO A 100 11.85 -9.39 0.01
N ASN A 101 12.23 -8.15 -0.33
CA ASN A 101 12.16 -6.97 0.53
C ASN A 101 10.96 -6.05 0.22
N ALA A 102 9.98 -6.54 -0.57
CA ALA A 102 8.80 -5.75 -0.86
C ALA A 102 7.95 -5.54 0.39
N TYR A 103 7.59 -4.28 0.67
CA TYR A 103 6.65 -3.95 1.72
C TYR A 103 5.26 -4.51 1.38
N GLY A 104 4.67 -5.16 2.37
CA GLY A 104 3.29 -5.61 2.38
C GLY A 104 2.33 -4.46 2.68
N HIS A 105 1.10 -4.81 3.05
CA HIS A 105 0.02 -3.83 3.15
C HIS A 105 0.18 -2.90 4.38
N THR A 106 0.82 -3.38 5.44
CA THR A 106 0.77 -2.76 6.78
C THR A 106 2.13 -2.26 7.24
N ALA A 107 2.16 -1.02 7.72
CA ALA A 107 3.27 -0.45 8.49
C ALA A 107 2.88 -0.38 9.96
N VAL A 108 3.84 -0.67 10.83
CA VAL A 108 3.68 -0.68 12.28
C VAL A 108 4.71 0.25 12.89
N ALA A 109 4.23 1.31 13.53
CA ALA A 109 5.08 2.27 14.24
C ALA A 109 4.94 2.09 15.76
N ILE A 110 6.09 2.00 16.45
CA ILE A 110 6.20 1.89 17.90
C ILE A 110 6.77 3.18 18.44
N TYR A 111 6.03 3.84 19.33
CA TYR A 111 6.42 5.09 19.96
C TYR A 111 6.55 4.93 21.47
N GLU A 112 7.40 5.76 22.06
CA GLU A 112 7.57 5.96 23.49
C GLU A 112 7.33 7.44 23.81
N ILE A 113 6.85 7.75 25.01
CA ILE A 113 6.77 9.13 25.49
C ILE A 113 8.20 9.65 25.71
N LYS A 114 8.50 10.85 25.22
CA LYS A 114 9.80 11.49 25.45
C LYS A 114 10.00 11.87 26.92
#